data_AF-A0A146K8U8-F1
#
_entry.id   AF-A0A146K8U8-F1
#
_cell.length_a   1.000
_cell.length_b   1.000
_cell.length_c   1.000
_cell.angle_alpha   90.00
_cell.angle_beta   90.00
_cell.angle_gamma   90.00
#
_symmetry.space_group_name_H-M   'P 1'
#
loop_
_entity.id
_entity.type
_entity.pdbx_description
1 polymer ?
#
loop_
_entity_poly.entity_id
_entity_poly.type
_entity_poly.pdbx_seq_one_letter_code
_entity_poly.pdbx_strand_id
1 'polypeptide(L)'
;QLFDQSLTDNKQLSQILNDNYSNLLDQLLYKTYKDIQIQKEIGQILPYFAKFKQQTFIEKYMKTAFDYLFEKYEKLNLLVTLGKMVEVLGSPSYGFFQQIIICILQSIEPKKKQMDFSNEALTCINTLAKAAPEQLSQHIKVLLDAMFIQGLSPELVQALSSVAENLSKIKAMGDIEERLFQLIDQELNGTNPMLINSPQINIMSPKFIL
;
A
#
# COMPACT_ATOMS: atom_id res chain seq x y z
N GLN A 1 -7.07 2.36 -17.66
CA GLN A 1 -7.85 1.65 -18.69
C GLN A 1 -8.27 2.58 -19.83
N LEU A 2 -9.16 3.57 -19.66
CA LEU A 2 -9.51 4.52 -20.75
C LEU A 2 -8.32 5.40 -21.21
N PHE A 3 -7.43 5.79 -20.29
CA PHE A 3 -6.22 6.56 -20.62
C PHE A 3 -5.19 5.73 -21.41
N ASP A 4 -5.11 4.41 -21.15
CA ASP A 4 -4.15 3.50 -21.81
C ASP A 4 -4.52 3.25 -23.27
N GLN A 5 -5.81 3.05 -23.58
CA GLN A 5 -6.29 2.87 -24.96
C GLN A 5 -6.10 4.16 -25.78
N SER A 6 -6.47 5.30 -25.22
CA SER A 6 -6.39 6.60 -25.90
C SER A 6 -4.96 7.01 -26.29
N LEU A 7 -3.95 6.65 -25.49
CA LEU A 7 -2.54 6.98 -25.72
C LEU A 7 -1.85 6.09 -26.75
N THR A 8 -2.36 4.86 -26.92
CA THR A 8 -1.80 3.87 -27.85
C THR A 8 -2.38 4.05 -29.26
N ASP A 9 -3.65 4.47 -29.35
CA ASP A 9 -4.35 4.65 -30.63
C ASP A 9 -3.97 5.95 -31.35
N ASN A 10 -3.41 6.93 -30.64
CA ASN A 10 -3.14 8.27 -31.18
C ASN A 10 -1.64 8.55 -31.29
N LYS A 11 -1.02 8.07 -32.39
CA LYS A 11 0.41 8.28 -32.72
C LYS A 11 0.87 9.75 -32.54
N GLN A 12 0.01 10.72 -32.86
CA GLN A 12 0.32 12.14 -32.70
C GLN A 12 0.43 12.57 -31.23
N LEU A 13 -0.46 12.08 -30.36
CA LEU A 13 -0.39 12.38 -28.92
C LEU A 13 0.82 11.72 -28.28
N SER A 14 1.15 10.48 -28.66
CA SER A 14 2.36 9.81 -28.18
C SER A 14 3.62 10.59 -28.60
N GLN A 15 3.64 11.16 -29.80
CA GLN A 15 4.79 11.93 -30.30
C GLN A 15 4.92 13.29 -29.60
N ILE A 16 3.82 14.05 -29.43
CA ILE A 16 3.83 15.31 -28.67
C ILE A 16 4.19 15.08 -27.21
N LEU A 17 3.71 13.99 -26.60
CA LEU A 17 4.07 13.62 -25.22
C LEU A 17 5.53 13.22 -25.13
N ASN A 18 6.07 12.54 -26.14
CA ASN A 18 7.48 12.15 -26.22
C ASN A 18 8.40 13.38 -26.27
N ASP A 19 8.04 14.36 -27.10
CA ASP A 19 8.80 15.60 -27.31
C ASP A 19 8.75 16.52 -26.08
N ASN A 20 7.62 16.54 -25.35
CA ASN A 20 7.43 17.39 -24.18
C ASN A 20 7.61 16.68 -22.83
N TYR A 21 8.01 15.40 -22.83
CA TYR A 21 8.02 14.54 -21.65
C TYR A 21 8.77 15.16 -20.46
N SER A 22 10.00 15.63 -20.71
CA SER A 22 10.84 16.25 -19.69
C SER A 22 10.26 17.56 -19.19
N ASN A 23 9.85 18.46 -20.09
CA ASN A 23 9.25 19.73 -19.73
C ASN A 23 7.98 19.57 -18.88
N LEU A 24 7.14 18.58 -19.20
CA LEU A 24 5.93 18.30 -18.43
C LEU A 24 6.27 17.77 -17.05
N LEU A 25 7.15 16.77 -16.92
CA LEU A 25 7.56 16.29 -15.60
C LEU A 25 8.25 17.36 -14.77
N ASP A 26 9.09 18.19 -15.39
CA ASP A 26 9.74 19.31 -14.71
C ASP A 26 8.70 20.31 -14.19
N GLN A 27 7.69 20.66 -15.00
CA GLN A 27 6.60 21.52 -14.58
C GLN A 27 5.69 20.88 -13.52
N LEU A 28 5.51 19.57 -13.52
CA LEU A 28 4.64 18.89 -12.56
C LEU A 28 5.35 18.70 -11.21
N LEU A 29 6.65 18.35 -11.22
CA LEU A 29 7.43 18.04 -10.01
C LEU A 29 8.03 19.29 -9.34
N TYR A 30 8.52 20.28 -10.11
CA TYR A 30 9.21 21.44 -9.54
C TYR A 30 8.32 22.67 -9.34
N LYS A 31 7.11 22.68 -9.92
CA LYS A 31 6.19 23.81 -9.72
C LYS A 31 5.35 23.60 -8.47
N THR A 32 5.31 24.63 -7.62
CA THR A 32 4.49 24.61 -6.40
C THR A 32 3.04 24.92 -6.73
N TYR A 33 2.18 23.91 -6.68
CA TYR A 33 0.73 24.08 -6.82
C TYR A 33 0.11 24.27 -5.44
N LYS A 34 -0.73 25.31 -5.26
CA LYS A 34 -1.42 25.55 -3.98
C LYS A 34 -2.67 24.68 -3.79
N ASP A 35 -3.30 24.28 -4.88
CA ASP A 35 -4.54 23.50 -4.88
C ASP A 35 -4.26 22.02 -4.55
N ILE A 36 -4.94 21.52 -3.52
CA ILE A 36 -4.85 20.15 -3.02
C ILE A 36 -5.30 19.13 -4.08
N GLN A 37 -6.36 19.44 -4.83
CA GLN A 37 -6.86 18.55 -5.87
C GLN A 37 -5.83 18.43 -7.01
N ILE A 38 -5.25 19.55 -7.42
CA ILE A 38 -4.19 19.54 -8.45
C ILE A 38 -2.97 18.75 -7.97
N GLN A 39 -2.56 18.91 -6.71
CA GLN A 39 -1.45 18.13 -6.16
C GLN A 39 -1.76 16.62 -6.15
N LYS A 40 -3.01 16.24 -5.85
CA LYS A 40 -3.46 14.84 -5.87
C LYS A 40 -3.43 14.27 -7.30
N GLU A 41 -3.96 15.02 -8.28
CA GLU A 41 -3.92 14.63 -9.70
C GLU A 41 -2.47 14.46 -10.19
N ILE A 42 -1.57 15.39 -9.85
CA ILE A 42 -0.15 15.27 -10.18
C ILE A 42 0.43 13.95 -9.67
N GLY A 43 0.19 13.63 -8.40
CA GLY A 43 0.61 12.35 -7.82
C GLY A 43 0.05 11.17 -8.60
N GLN A 44 -1.26 11.16 -8.88
CA GLN A 44 -1.93 10.07 -9.59
C GLN A 44 -1.48 9.89 -11.04
N ILE A 45 -1.00 10.94 -11.71
CA ILE A 45 -0.52 10.86 -13.10
C ILE A 45 0.92 10.31 -13.19
N LEU A 46 1.73 10.42 -12.12
CA LEU A 46 3.14 9.96 -12.12
C LEU A 46 3.34 8.49 -12.57
N PRO A 47 2.55 7.50 -12.11
CA PRO A 47 2.68 6.12 -12.59
C PRO A 47 2.48 5.97 -14.10
N TYR A 48 1.63 6.81 -14.72
CA TYR A 48 1.41 6.77 -16.16
C TYR A 48 2.61 7.33 -16.92
N PHE A 49 3.24 8.39 -16.43
CA PHE A 49 4.51 8.88 -16.99
C PHE A 49 5.63 7.85 -16.85
N ALA A 50 5.71 7.17 -15.69
CA ALA A 50 6.67 6.10 -15.47
C ALA A 50 6.43 4.94 -16.44
N LYS A 51 5.17 4.57 -16.72
CA LYS A 51 4.82 3.52 -17.69
C LYS A 51 5.16 3.91 -19.12
N PHE A 52 5.02 5.19 -19.47
CA PHE A 52 5.28 5.69 -20.82
C PHE A 52 6.77 5.68 -21.19
N LYS A 53 7.66 6.07 -20.25
CA LYS A 53 9.13 6.02 -20.43
C LYS A 53 9.84 5.58 -19.16
N GLN A 54 9.77 4.29 -18.89
CA GLN A 54 10.32 3.71 -17.66
C GLN A 54 11.80 4.02 -17.45
N GLN A 55 12.64 3.85 -18.48
CA GLN A 55 14.09 4.06 -18.35
C GLN A 55 14.45 5.53 -18.03
N THR A 56 13.91 6.49 -18.79
CA THR A 56 14.17 7.92 -18.53
C THR A 56 13.63 8.36 -17.18
N PHE A 57 12.47 7.82 -16.78
CA PHE A 57 11.89 8.11 -15.48
C PHE A 57 12.78 7.61 -14.34
N ILE A 58 13.28 6.37 -14.42
CA ILE A 58 14.17 5.78 -13.42
C ILE A 58 15.45 6.61 -13.27
N GLU A 59 16.07 6.99 -14.38
CA GLU A 59 17.37 7.68 -14.39
C GLU A 59 17.30 9.12 -13.88
N LYS A 60 16.20 9.86 -14.16
CA LYS A 60 16.13 11.31 -13.92
C LYS A 60 15.09 11.74 -12.89
N TYR A 61 13.95 11.08 -12.83
CA TYR A 61 12.75 11.59 -12.14
C TYR A 61 12.31 10.74 -10.95
N MET A 62 12.76 9.49 -10.85
CA MET A 62 12.34 8.54 -9.81
C MET A 62 12.50 9.11 -8.40
N LYS A 63 13.69 9.63 -8.08
CA LYS A 63 13.97 10.17 -6.74
C LYS A 63 13.01 11.31 -6.39
N THR A 64 12.92 12.33 -7.24
CA THR A 64 12.05 13.50 -7.01
C THR A 64 10.56 13.13 -6.96
N ALA A 65 10.13 12.16 -7.79
CA ALA A 65 8.77 11.67 -7.77
C ALA A 65 8.43 10.92 -6.48
N PHE A 66 9.32 10.04 -6.02
CA PHE A 66 9.13 9.35 -4.74
C PHE A 66 9.17 10.31 -3.55
N ASP A 67 10.11 11.27 -3.54
CA ASP A 67 10.18 12.31 -2.51
C ASP A 67 8.86 13.10 -2.42
N TYR A 68 8.31 13.52 -3.56
CA TYR A 68 7.00 14.20 -3.63
C TYR A 68 5.86 13.32 -3.09
N LEU A 69 5.83 12.04 -3.46
CA LEU A 69 4.80 11.11 -3.01
C LEU A 69 4.91 10.85 -1.51
N PHE A 70 6.11 10.64 -0.96
CA PHE A 70 6.32 10.44 0.48
C PHE A 70 6.05 11.67 1.33
N GLU A 71 6.25 12.88 0.82
CA GLU A 71 5.90 14.09 1.56
C GLU A 71 4.37 14.27 1.67
N LYS A 72 3.63 13.83 0.64
CA LYS A 72 2.20 14.16 0.50
C LYS A 72 1.25 12.99 0.63
N TYR A 73 1.74 11.76 0.83
CA TYR A 73 0.90 10.57 0.81
C TYR A 73 -0.25 10.63 1.81
N GLU A 74 0.00 11.15 3.01
CA GLU A 74 -0.97 11.19 4.11
C GLU A 74 -2.08 12.22 3.86
N LYS A 75 -1.74 13.37 3.26
CA LYS A 75 -2.69 14.45 3.00
C LYS A 75 -3.53 14.22 1.75
N LEU A 76 -2.96 13.52 0.77
CA LEU A 76 -3.55 13.38 -0.57
C LEU A 76 -4.06 11.96 -0.85
N ASN A 77 -3.94 11.04 0.12
CA ASN A 77 -4.34 9.64 -0.03
C ASN A 77 -3.64 8.97 -1.22
N LEU A 78 -2.32 9.14 -1.32
CA LEU A 78 -1.53 8.64 -2.46
C LEU A 78 -0.90 7.26 -2.22
N LEU A 79 -1.34 6.54 -1.18
CA LEU A 79 -0.80 5.21 -0.88
C LEU A 79 -1.00 4.22 -2.05
N VAL A 80 -2.18 4.22 -2.65
CA VAL A 80 -2.47 3.38 -3.83
C VAL A 80 -1.58 3.77 -5.01
N THR A 81 -1.28 5.05 -5.16
CA THR A 81 -0.37 5.55 -6.20
C THR A 81 1.06 5.05 -5.98
N LEU A 82 1.55 5.02 -4.74
CA LEU A 82 2.84 4.41 -4.40
C LEU A 82 2.88 2.94 -4.81
N GLY A 83 1.84 2.16 -4.51
CA GLY A 83 1.72 0.78 -4.96
C GLY A 83 1.78 0.64 -6.49
N LYS A 84 1.06 1.50 -7.22
CA LYS A 84 1.09 1.53 -8.70
C LYS A 84 2.47 1.92 -9.26
N MET A 85 3.20 2.80 -8.59
CA MET A 85 4.58 3.12 -8.97
C MET A 85 5.46 1.88 -8.90
N VAL A 86 5.34 1.08 -7.83
CA VAL A 86 6.08 -0.17 -7.69
C VAL A 86 5.67 -1.17 -8.77
N GLU A 87 4.38 -1.29 -9.08
CA GLU A 87 3.86 -2.14 -10.16
C GLU A 87 4.45 -1.79 -11.52
N VAL A 88 4.50 -0.50 -11.86
CA VAL A 88 5.05 -0.03 -13.14
C VAL A 88 6.57 -0.18 -13.20
N LEU A 89 7.26 0.02 -12.09
CA LEU A 89 8.73 0.00 -12.03
C LEU A 89 9.30 -1.43 -11.85
N GLY A 90 8.47 -2.40 -11.46
CA GLY A 90 8.79 -3.83 -11.34
C GLY A 90 9.60 -4.18 -10.09
N SER A 91 10.55 -3.34 -9.68
CA SER A 91 11.33 -3.52 -8.45
C SER A 91 12.04 -2.21 -8.09
N PRO A 92 11.48 -1.35 -7.22
CA PRO A 92 12.16 -0.15 -6.76
C PRO A 92 13.40 -0.52 -5.94
N SER A 93 14.36 0.40 -5.88
CA SER A 93 15.52 0.29 -4.98
C SER A 93 15.05 -0.02 -3.56
N TYR A 94 15.77 -0.92 -2.87
CA TYR A 94 15.42 -1.40 -1.52
C TYR A 94 15.04 -0.29 -0.54
N GLY A 95 15.74 0.85 -0.56
CA GLY A 95 15.43 2.00 0.30
C GLY A 95 14.05 2.63 0.08
N PHE A 96 13.58 2.72 -1.17
CA PHE A 96 12.23 3.21 -1.46
C PHE A 96 11.17 2.21 -1.00
N PHE A 97 11.42 0.92 -1.18
CA PHE A 97 10.50 -0.12 -0.72
C PHE A 97 10.31 -0.06 0.81
N GLN A 98 11.40 0.06 1.57
CA GLN A 98 11.33 0.23 3.03
C GLN A 98 10.53 1.47 3.43
N GLN A 99 10.72 2.60 2.74
CA GLN A 99 9.94 3.82 3.01
C GLN A 99 8.44 3.62 2.74
N ILE A 100 8.07 2.92 1.66
CA ILE A 100 6.66 2.60 1.37
C ILE A 100 6.06 1.76 2.51
N ILE A 101 6.78 0.75 3.01
CA ILE A 101 6.34 -0.07 4.14
C ILE A 101 6.12 0.79 5.38
N ILE A 102 7.02 1.73 5.67
CA ILE A 102 6.87 2.67 6.81
C ILE A 102 5.61 3.54 6.62
N CYS A 103 5.36 4.08 5.43
CA CYS A 103 4.15 4.86 5.14
C CYS A 103 2.87 4.03 5.32
N ILE A 104 2.90 2.74 4.95
CA ILE A 104 1.80 1.80 5.17
C ILE A 104 1.59 1.56 6.66
N LEU A 105 2.64 1.27 7.42
CA LEU A 105 2.57 1.06 8.87
C LEU A 105 2.01 2.30 9.57
N GLN A 106 2.46 3.49 9.22
CA GLN A 106 1.94 4.77 9.76
C GLN A 106 0.47 5.01 9.39
N SER A 107 0.02 4.47 8.24
CA SER A 107 -1.39 4.53 7.83
C SER A 107 -2.26 3.51 8.55
N ILE A 108 -1.64 2.47 9.11
CA ILE A 108 -2.28 1.40 9.90
C ILE A 108 -2.16 1.67 11.40
N GLU A 109 -1.35 2.63 11.86
CA GLU A 109 -1.32 2.97 13.29
C GLU A 109 -2.66 3.57 13.76
N PRO A 110 -3.17 3.18 14.95
CA PRO A 110 -4.46 3.63 15.45
C PRO A 110 -4.43 5.14 15.73
N LYS A 111 -4.92 5.92 14.77
CA LYS A 111 -5.22 7.34 15.00
C LYS A 111 -6.41 7.39 15.95
N LYS A 112 -6.28 8.13 17.04
CA LYS A 112 -7.18 8.26 18.22
C LYS A 112 -8.71 8.47 17.95
N LYS A 113 -9.18 8.49 16.69
CA LYS A 113 -10.59 8.68 16.31
C LYS A 113 -11.11 7.80 15.15
N GLN A 114 -10.27 6.99 14.50
CA GLN A 114 -10.72 6.09 13.43
C GLN A 114 -10.18 4.68 13.72
N MET A 115 -11.12 3.77 14.00
CA MET A 115 -10.84 2.34 14.22
C MET A 115 -10.91 1.54 12.92
N ASP A 116 -11.12 2.21 11.78
CA ASP A 116 -11.27 1.58 10.48
C ASP A 116 -9.96 1.69 9.69
N PHE A 117 -9.53 0.56 9.11
CA PHE A 117 -8.40 0.55 8.18
C PHE A 117 -8.68 1.48 7.00
N SER A 118 -7.68 2.26 6.59
CA SER A 118 -7.77 2.91 5.28
C SER A 118 -7.78 1.84 4.20
N ASN A 119 -8.90 1.70 3.48
CA ASN A 119 -9.04 0.82 2.32
C ASN A 119 -7.91 1.01 1.29
N GLU A 120 -7.31 2.20 1.26
CA GLU A 120 -6.17 2.55 0.41
C GLU A 120 -4.88 1.84 0.83
N ALA A 121 -4.67 1.65 2.14
CA ALA A 121 -3.51 0.90 2.66
C ALA A 121 -3.59 -0.58 2.29
N LEU A 122 -4.76 -1.20 2.49
CA LEU A 122 -5.03 -2.58 2.08
C LEU A 122 -4.84 -2.76 0.56
N THR A 123 -5.35 -1.82 -0.23
CA THR A 123 -5.19 -1.82 -1.69
C THR A 123 -3.73 -1.67 -2.11
N CYS A 124 -2.95 -0.85 -1.41
CA CYS A 124 -1.53 -0.71 -1.66
C CYS A 124 -0.77 -2.01 -1.38
N ILE A 125 -1.01 -2.65 -0.22
CA ILE A 125 -0.39 -3.93 0.13
C ILE A 125 -0.71 -5.01 -0.92
N ASN A 126 -1.97 -5.09 -1.36
CA ASN A 126 -2.37 -6.01 -2.43
C ASN A 126 -1.61 -5.76 -3.74
N THR A 127 -1.43 -4.49 -4.12
CA THR A 127 -0.68 -4.10 -5.31
C THR A 127 0.80 -4.48 -5.16
N LEU A 128 1.40 -4.24 -3.99
CA LEU A 128 2.78 -4.63 -3.69
C LEU A 128 2.99 -6.15 -3.73
N ALA A 129 2.04 -6.92 -3.23
CA ALA A 129 2.10 -8.38 -3.26
C ALA A 129 2.08 -8.93 -4.69
N LYS A 130 1.44 -8.23 -5.63
CA LYS A 130 1.45 -8.60 -7.05
C LYS A 130 2.74 -8.17 -7.76
N ALA A 131 3.22 -6.97 -7.43
CA ALA A 131 4.32 -6.33 -8.13
C ALA A 131 5.71 -6.76 -7.63
N ALA A 132 5.92 -6.78 -6.32
CA ALA A 132 7.21 -7.02 -5.68
C ALA A 132 7.07 -7.99 -4.48
N PRO A 133 6.64 -9.23 -4.72
CA PRO A 133 6.34 -10.19 -3.66
C PRO A 133 7.57 -10.64 -2.86
N GLU A 134 8.76 -10.73 -3.49
CA GLU A 134 10.02 -11.08 -2.80
C GLU A 134 10.49 -9.99 -1.81
N GLN A 135 10.29 -8.72 -2.16
CA GLN A 135 10.59 -7.60 -1.26
C GLN A 135 9.54 -7.53 -0.15
N LEU A 136 8.27 -7.79 -0.48
CA LEU A 136 7.19 -7.81 0.50
C LEU A 136 7.35 -8.94 1.53
N SER A 137 7.78 -10.13 1.12
CA SER A 137 7.94 -11.28 2.05
C SER A 137 8.95 -11.01 3.16
N GLN A 138 9.93 -10.12 2.95
CA GLN A 138 10.88 -9.73 3.99
C GLN A 138 10.25 -8.82 5.07
N HIS A 139 9.18 -8.10 4.71
CA HIS A 139 8.50 -7.14 5.58
C HIS A 139 7.11 -7.61 6.03
N ILE A 140 6.64 -8.75 5.53
CA ILE A 140 5.28 -9.24 5.77
C ILE A 140 5.01 -9.47 7.26
N LYS A 141 5.99 -9.97 8.03
CA LYS A 141 5.83 -10.22 9.47
C LYS A 141 5.47 -8.94 10.24
N VAL A 142 6.17 -7.85 9.95
CA VAL A 142 5.96 -6.56 10.62
C VAL A 142 4.62 -5.93 10.20
N LEU A 143 4.28 -6.04 8.92
CA LEU A 143 2.98 -5.58 8.41
C LEU A 143 1.82 -6.33 9.06
N LEU A 144 1.94 -7.66 9.15
CA LEU A 144 0.97 -8.52 9.81
C LEU A 144 0.81 -8.13 11.28
N ASP A 145 1.90 -7.98 12.02
CA ASP A 145 1.83 -7.58 13.44
C ASP A 145 1.08 -6.26 13.63
N ALA A 146 1.38 -5.23 12.83
CA ALA A 146 0.70 -3.95 12.91
C ALA A 146 -0.79 -4.04 12.55
N MET A 147 -1.11 -4.84 11.53
CA MET A 147 -2.47 -5.13 11.10
C MET A 147 -3.28 -5.85 12.19
N PHE A 148 -2.67 -6.81 12.85
CA PHE A 148 -3.35 -7.64 13.84
C PHE A 148 -3.55 -6.94 15.19
N ILE A 149 -2.72 -5.96 15.53
CA ILE A 149 -2.93 -5.09 16.70
C ILE A 149 -4.24 -4.29 16.59
N GLN A 150 -4.69 -3.96 15.38
CA GLN A 150 -5.94 -3.22 15.15
C GLN A 150 -7.21 -4.10 15.12
N GLY A 151 -7.07 -5.43 15.15
CA GLY A 151 -8.17 -6.39 15.06
C GLY A 151 -8.49 -6.85 13.63
N LEU A 152 -9.15 -8.01 13.51
CA LEU A 152 -9.50 -8.60 12.21
C LEU A 152 -10.78 -7.95 11.64
N SER A 153 -10.63 -7.17 10.56
CA SER A 153 -11.77 -6.74 9.73
C SER A 153 -11.97 -7.69 8.52
N PRO A 154 -13.20 -7.82 7.98
CA PRO A 154 -13.44 -8.66 6.81
C PRO A 154 -12.67 -8.17 5.57
N GLU A 155 -12.46 -6.86 5.42
CA GLU A 155 -11.65 -6.28 4.34
C GLU A 155 -10.18 -6.69 4.47
N LEU A 156 -9.68 -6.76 5.70
CA LEU A 156 -8.32 -7.19 5.98
C LEU A 156 -8.11 -8.67 5.67
N VAL A 157 -9.06 -9.53 6.04
CA VAL A 157 -9.01 -10.96 5.70
C VAL A 157 -9.00 -11.17 4.18
N GLN A 158 -9.81 -10.42 3.43
CA GLN A 158 -9.83 -10.49 1.97
C GLN A 158 -8.51 -10.03 1.34
N ALA A 159 -7.93 -8.93 1.84
CA ALA A 159 -6.64 -8.44 1.39
C ALA A 159 -5.52 -9.45 1.72
N LEU A 160 -5.50 -9.98 2.94
CA LEU A 160 -4.53 -11.00 3.35
C LEU A 160 -4.65 -12.28 2.53
N SER A 161 -5.85 -12.72 2.18
CA SER A 161 -6.05 -13.87 1.30
C SER A 161 -5.46 -13.61 -0.09
N SER A 162 -5.69 -12.42 -0.67
CA SER A 162 -5.07 -12.03 -1.95
C SER A 162 -3.55 -11.95 -1.86
N VAL A 163 -3.00 -11.43 -0.76
CA VAL A 163 -1.55 -11.37 -0.52
C VAL A 163 -0.98 -12.78 -0.37
N ALA A 164 -1.62 -13.65 0.40
CA ALA A 164 -1.21 -15.03 0.62
C ALA A 164 -1.21 -15.83 -0.69
N GLU A 165 -2.22 -15.67 -1.56
CA GLU A 165 -2.22 -16.29 -2.89
C GLU A 165 -1.03 -15.83 -3.75
N ASN A 166 -0.70 -14.54 -3.73
CA ASN A 166 0.45 -14.02 -4.48
C ASN A 166 1.79 -14.47 -3.90
N LEU A 167 1.92 -14.58 -2.57
CA LEU A 167 3.12 -15.03 -1.88
C LEU A 167 3.29 -16.57 -1.88
N SER A 168 2.19 -17.33 -1.99
CA SER A 168 2.20 -18.79 -2.11
C SER A 168 3.03 -19.28 -3.30
N LYS A 169 3.11 -18.46 -4.36
CA LYS A 169 3.92 -18.71 -5.55
C LYS A 169 5.43 -18.69 -5.27
N ILE A 170 5.86 -18.19 -4.11
CA ILE A 170 7.27 -17.89 -3.78
C ILE A 170 7.71 -18.49 -2.44
N LYS A 171 6.98 -19.51 -1.95
CA LYS A 171 7.39 -20.31 -0.77
C LYS A 171 7.43 -19.54 0.57
N ALA A 172 6.73 -18.40 0.70
CA ALA A 172 6.67 -17.60 1.93
C ALA A 172 5.37 -17.82 2.77
N MET A 173 4.67 -18.93 2.53
CA MET A 173 3.34 -19.20 3.11
C MET A 173 3.38 -19.56 4.61
N GLY A 174 4.45 -20.19 5.08
CA GLY A 174 4.54 -20.67 6.47
C GLY A 174 4.48 -19.56 7.52
N ASP A 175 5.09 -18.40 7.23
CA ASP A 175 5.09 -17.26 8.16
C ASP A 175 3.71 -16.59 8.30
N ILE A 176 2.87 -16.68 7.26
CA ILE A 176 1.52 -16.12 7.23
C ILE A 176 0.55 -17.08 7.93
N GLU A 177 0.66 -18.37 7.66
CA GLU A 177 -0.16 -19.41 8.30
C GLU A 177 0.09 -19.49 9.81
N GLU A 178 1.34 -19.45 10.26
CA GLU A 178 1.68 -19.49 11.68
C GLU A 178 1.13 -18.26 12.43
N ARG A 179 1.20 -17.08 11.82
CA ARG A 179 0.63 -15.84 12.39
C ARG A 179 -0.89 -15.85 12.43
N LEU A 180 -1.55 -16.24 11.33
CA LEU A 180 -3.01 -16.39 11.31
C LEU A 180 -3.48 -17.41 12.36
N PHE A 181 -2.76 -18.51 12.52
CA PHE A 181 -3.06 -19.51 13.54
C PHE A 181 -2.90 -18.95 14.96
N GLN A 182 -1.81 -18.23 15.24
CA GLN A 182 -1.60 -17.57 16.54
C GLN A 182 -2.73 -16.60 16.90
N LEU A 183 -3.32 -15.92 15.92
CA LEU A 183 -4.39 -14.95 16.17
C LEU A 183 -5.73 -15.60 16.36
N ILE A 184 -6.04 -16.63 15.57
CA ILE A 184 -7.22 -17.45 15.81
C ILE A 184 -7.13 -18.06 17.21
N ASP A 185 -5.96 -18.54 17.63
CA ASP A 185 -5.73 -19.06 18.97
C ASP A 185 -5.85 -17.96 20.05
N GLN A 186 -5.36 -16.74 19.82
CA GLN A 186 -5.50 -15.60 20.74
C GLN A 186 -6.96 -15.10 20.87
N GLU A 187 -7.70 -15.02 19.77
CA GLU A 187 -9.12 -14.67 19.75
C GLU A 187 -9.97 -15.75 20.45
N LEU A 188 -9.66 -17.03 20.21
CA LEU A 188 -10.34 -18.16 20.86
C LEU A 188 -9.99 -18.28 22.34
N ASN A 189 -8.74 -17.98 22.74
CA ASN A 189 -8.30 -17.99 24.13
C ASN A 189 -8.62 -16.68 24.87
N GLY A 190 -9.35 -15.74 24.26
CA GLY A 190 -9.77 -14.48 24.88
C GLY A 190 -8.61 -13.58 25.32
N THR A 191 -7.42 -13.77 24.76
CA THR A 191 -6.19 -13.05 25.14
C THR A 191 -6.02 -11.80 24.30
N ASN A 192 -7.12 -11.14 23.95
CA ASN A 192 -7.11 -9.91 23.20
C ASN A 192 -7.03 -8.74 24.19
N PRO A 193 -5.89 -8.03 24.32
CA PRO A 193 -5.73 -6.98 25.32
C PRO A 193 -6.68 -5.79 25.09
N MET A 194 -7.33 -5.68 23.92
CA MET A 194 -8.39 -4.70 23.67
C MET A 194 -9.74 -5.05 24.31
N LEU A 195 -10.04 -6.32 24.61
CA LEU A 195 -11.28 -6.70 25.31
C LEU A 195 -11.20 -6.48 26.84
N ILE A 196 -10.00 -6.33 27.38
CA ILE A 196 -9.79 -6.14 28.83
C ILE A 196 -10.12 -4.70 29.27
N ASN A 197 -10.11 -3.72 28.35
CA ASN A 197 -10.37 -2.31 28.66
C ASN A 197 -11.76 -1.78 28.29
N SER A 198 -12.63 -2.61 27.72
CA SER A 198 -14.07 -2.30 27.65
C SER A 198 -14.72 -2.60 29.00
N PRO A 199 -15.37 -1.61 29.67
CA PRO A 199 -16.11 -1.91 30.88
C PRO A 199 -17.31 -2.77 30.51
N GLN A 200 -17.35 -3.97 31.10
CA GLN A 200 -18.49 -4.89 31.17
C GLN A 200 -18.84 -5.69 29.91
N ILE A 201 -18.17 -6.82 29.70
CA ILE A 201 -18.88 -8.04 29.27
C ILE A 201 -18.57 -9.12 30.31
N ASN A 202 -19.51 -9.25 31.25
CA ASN A 202 -19.62 -10.36 32.18
C ASN A 202 -19.87 -11.65 31.38
N ILE A 203 -18.79 -12.34 30.97
CA ILE A 203 -18.90 -13.73 30.51
C ILE A 203 -18.90 -14.58 31.77
N MET A 204 -20.12 -14.76 32.28
CA MET A 204 -20.48 -15.74 33.29
C MET A 204 -19.87 -17.09 32.91
N SER A 205 -19.00 -17.61 33.76
CA SER A 205 -18.35 -18.90 33.60
C SER A 205 -19.37 -20.04 33.46
N PRO A 206 -19.14 -21.01 32.55
CA PRO A 206 -19.88 -22.26 32.62
C PRO A 206 -19.39 -23.03 33.84
N LYS A 207 -20.33 -23.32 34.75
CA LYS A 207 -20.17 -24.29 35.83
C LYS A 207 -19.71 -25.62 35.22
N PHE A 208 -18.46 -26.00 35.44
CA PHE A 208 -18.08 -27.40 35.42
C PHE A 208 -18.67 -28.06 36.67
N ILE A 209 -19.71 -28.86 36.48
CA ILE A 209 -20.22 -29.81 37.47
C ILE A 209 -19.48 -31.13 37.21
N LEU A 210 -18.59 -31.49 38.14
CA LEU A 210 -18.48 -32.82 38.73
C LEU A 210 -17.70 -32.72 40.04
#